data_AF-A0A6L9W6Z0-F1
#
_entry.id   AF-A0A6L9W6Z0-F1
#
_cell.length_a   1.000
_cell.length_b   1.000
_cell.length_c   1.000
_cell.angle_alpha   90.00
_cell.angle_beta   90.00
_cell.angle_gamma   90.00
#
_symmetry.space_group_name_H-M   'P 1'
#
loop_
_entity.id
_entity.type
_entity.pdbx_description
1 polymer ?
#
loop_
_entity_poly.entity_id
_entity_poly.type
_entity_poly.pdbx_seq_one_letter_code
_entity_poly.pdbx_strand_id
1 'polypeptide(L)'
;MSRPAPVPHGPAAEARAALPQGEAATFDRLAHALLASPSAPLGPLLRSQLPGTAGVRWLRQENLSPTTRPPALTAGQWLSLFGCWTSVSRAPGSDGPGGRRNGGRPATHGHAPGAAAIPRWGS
;
A
#
# COMPACT_ATOMS: atom_id res chain seq x y z
N MET A 1 21.69 9.95 -12.03
CA MET A 1 20.76 9.55 -10.96
C MET A 1 19.62 10.54 -10.91
N SER A 2 18.42 10.14 -11.34
CA SER A 2 17.25 11.02 -11.35
C SER A 2 16.80 11.28 -9.92
N ARG A 3 17.01 12.50 -9.42
CA ARG A 3 16.37 12.94 -8.17
C ARG A 3 14.86 12.97 -8.44
N PRO A 4 14.03 12.34 -7.59
CA PRO A 4 12.60 12.55 -7.64
C PRO A 4 12.33 14.07 -7.57
N ALA A 5 11.42 14.55 -8.41
CA ALA A 5 11.05 15.95 -8.42
C ALA A 5 10.54 16.35 -7.03
N PRO A 6 10.92 17.53 -6.49
CA PRO A 6 10.44 17.97 -5.20
C PRO A 6 8.90 17.96 -5.18
N VAL A 7 8.32 17.42 -4.12
CA VAL A 7 6.87 17.55 -3.86
C VAL A 7 6.45 19.02 -4.06
N PRO A 8 5.49 19.30 -4.96
CA PRO A 8 5.05 20.67 -5.20
C PRO A 8 4.47 21.29 -3.93
N HIS A 9 4.64 22.60 -3.81
CA HIS A 9 4.28 23.43 -2.66
C HIS A 9 2.87 23.10 -2.11
N GLY A 10 2.74 22.94 -0.79
CA GLY A 10 1.48 22.61 -0.13
C GLY A 10 1.64 21.79 1.17
N PRO A 11 0.55 21.25 1.74
CA PRO A 11 0.55 20.55 3.02
C PRO A 11 1.49 19.32 3.05
N ALA A 12 1.74 18.69 1.90
CA ALA A 12 2.70 17.58 1.78
C ALA A 12 4.15 18.04 1.97
N ALA A 13 4.50 19.27 1.54
CA ALA A 13 5.83 19.83 1.74
C ALA A 13 6.06 20.22 3.22
N GLU A 14 5.01 20.71 3.90
CA GLU A 14 5.07 20.97 5.34
C GLU A 14 5.25 19.67 6.15
N ALA A 15 4.53 18.61 5.79
CA ALA A 15 4.72 17.28 6.38
C ALA A 15 6.16 16.77 6.15
N ARG A 16 6.71 16.94 4.95
CA ARG A 16 8.11 16.60 4.65
C ARG A 16 9.09 17.37 5.53
N ALA A 17 8.87 18.66 5.74
CA ALA A 17 9.74 19.50 6.56
C ALA A 17 9.74 19.09 8.04
N ALA A 18 8.65 18.48 8.52
CA ALA A 18 8.55 17.95 9.88
C ALA A 18 9.24 16.58 10.07
N LEU A 19 9.60 15.88 8.99
CA LEU A 19 10.19 14.53 9.07
C LEU A 19 11.73 14.57 9.20
N PRO A 20 12.33 13.59 9.91
CA PRO A 20 13.77 13.38 9.90
C PRO A 20 14.30 13.11 8.47
N GLN A 21 15.53 13.54 8.17
CA GLN A 21 16.15 13.37 6.85
C GLN A 21 16.19 11.90 6.37
N GLY A 22 16.31 10.93 7.28
CA GLY A 22 16.26 9.51 6.93
C GLY A 22 14.90 9.03 6.41
N GLU A 23 13.82 9.71 6.77
CA GLU A 23 12.46 9.34 6.36
C GLU A 23 11.93 10.19 5.20
N ALA A 24 12.53 11.36 4.95
CA ALA A 24 12.14 12.28 3.89
C ALA A 24 12.16 11.64 2.49
N ALA A 25 13.17 10.82 2.17
CA ALA A 25 13.27 10.15 0.87
C ALA A 25 12.17 9.10 0.67
N THR A 26 11.74 8.45 1.75
CA THR A 26 10.68 7.45 1.73
C THR A 26 9.31 8.12 1.63
N PHE A 27 9.11 9.23 2.35
CA PHE A 27 7.92 10.07 2.25
C PHE A 27 7.74 10.62 0.83
N ASP A 28 8.81 11.11 0.22
CA ASP A 28 8.78 11.67 -1.13
C ASP A 28 8.31 10.63 -2.18
N ARG A 29 8.73 9.36 -2.04
CA ARG A 29 8.22 8.26 -2.89
C ARG A 29 6.70 8.05 -2.73
N LEU A 30 6.20 8.04 -1.50
CA LEU A 30 4.77 7.90 -1.23
C LEU A 30 3.98 9.09 -1.79
N ALA A 31 4.45 10.30 -1.50
CA ALA A 31 3.81 11.52 -1.98
C ALA A 31 3.81 11.58 -3.51
N HIS A 32 4.90 11.20 -4.16
CA HIS A 32 4.98 11.12 -5.62
C HIS A 32 3.98 10.10 -6.19
N ALA A 33 3.85 8.92 -5.58
CA ALA A 33 2.91 7.90 -6.04
C ALA A 33 1.44 8.36 -5.96
N LEU A 34 1.06 9.09 -4.91
CA LEU A 34 -0.29 9.61 -4.74
C LEU A 34 -0.55 10.86 -5.62
N LEU A 35 0.45 11.72 -5.76
CA LEU A 35 0.37 12.95 -6.56
C LEU A 35 0.56 12.71 -8.06
N ALA A 36 0.99 11.52 -8.48
CA ALA A 36 0.98 11.12 -9.89
C ALA A 36 -0.45 11.08 -10.48
N SER A 37 -1.48 10.99 -9.63
CA SER A 37 -2.88 11.03 -10.03
C SER A 37 -3.68 11.91 -9.06
N PRO A 38 -3.49 13.24 -9.08
CA PRO A 38 -4.00 14.14 -8.05
C PRO A 38 -5.52 14.31 -8.09
N SER A 39 -6.14 14.01 -9.24
CA SER A 39 -7.59 14.01 -9.43
C SER A 39 -8.26 12.70 -9.02
N ALA A 40 -7.48 11.63 -8.81
CA ALA A 40 -8.02 10.33 -8.45
C ALA A 40 -8.44 10.30 -6.96
N PRO A 41 -9.50 9.56 -6.63
CA PRO A 41 -9.94 9.40 -5.25
C PRO A 41 -8.89 8.64 -4.41
N LEU A 42 -8.73 9.03 -3.15
CA LEU A 42 -7.77 8.40 -2.23
C LEU A 42 -8.03 6.92 -2.02
N GLY A 43 -9.29 6.46 -2.00
CA GLY A 43 -9.62 5.06 -1.71
C GLY A 43 -8.90 4.05 -2.64
N PRO A 44 -9.07 4.16 -3.97
CA PRO A 44 -8.35 3.32 -4.94
C PRO A 44 -6.83 3.49 -4.90
N LEU A 45 -6.33 4.71 -4.70
CA LEU A 45 -4.89 4.96 -4.59
C LEU A 45 -4.29 4.29 -3.35
N LEU A 46 -4.97 4.35 -2.21
CA LEU A 46 -4.53 3.68 -0.98
C LEU A 46 -4.58 2.17 -1.12
N ARG A 47 -5.53 1.60 -1.87
CA ARG A 47 -5.56 0.16 -2.16
C ARG A 47 -4.39 -0.33 -3.01
N SER A 48 -3.79 0.53 -3.84
CA SER A 48 -2.60 0.16 -4.61
C SER A 48 -1.31 0.28 -3.79
N GLN A 49 -1.28 1.14 -2.77
CA GLN A 49 -0.11 1.39 -1.93
C GLN A 49 -0.09 0.60 -0.62
N LEU A 50 -1.26 0.25 -0.07
CA LEU A 50 -1.41 -0.42 1.22
C LEU A 50 -2.08 -1.78 1.04
N PRO A 51 -1.53 -2.86 1.62
CA PRO A 51 -2.13 -4.18 1.53
C PRO A 51 -3.46 -4.26 2.29
N GLY A 52 -4.41 -5.01 1.71
CA GLY A 52 -5.66 -5.37 2.35
C GLY A 52 -6.54 -4.18 2.73
N THR A 53 -6.89 -4.07 4.02
CA THR A 53 -7.83 -3.08 4.54
C THR A 53 -7.15 -1.90 5.24
N ALA A 54 -5.81 -1.84 5.26
CA ALA A 54 -5.07 -0.79 5.98
C ALA A 54 -5.45 0.62 5.52
N GLY A 55 -5.56 0.86 4.20
CA GLY A 55 -6.00 2.14 3.66
C GLY A 55 -7.43 2.53 4.06
N VAL A 56 -8.35 1.57 4.10
CA VAL A 56 -9.75 1.81 4.51
C VAL A 56 -9.84 2.07 6.02
N ARG A 57 -9.06 1.35 6.83
CA ARG A 57 -8.97 1.56 8.27
C ARG A 57 -8.43 2.95 8.60
N TRP A 58 -7.38 3.38 7.89
CA TRP A 58 -6.81 4.72 8.04
C TRP A 58 -7.81 5.82 7.63
N LEU A 59 -8.50 5.68 6.50
CA LEU A 59 -9.55 6.63 6.09
C LEU A 59 -10.64 6.78 7.16
N ARG A 60 -11.08 5.66 7.75
CA ARG A 60 -12.07 5.68 8.83
C ARG A 60 -11.53 6.35 10.09
N GLN A 61 -10.26 6.11 10.44
CA GLN A 61 -9.62 6.70 11.61
C GLN A 61 -9.49 8.23 11.48
N GLU A 62 -9.11 8.72 10.30
CA GLU A 62 -9.00 10.16 10.02
C GLU A 62 -10.35 10.82 9.66
N ASN A 63 -11.44 10.05 9.71
CA ASN A 63 -12.78 10.48 9.32
C ASN A 63 -12.86 11.10 7.91
N LEU A 64 -12.11 10.53 6.98
CA LEU A 64 -12.00 10.99 5.59
C LEU A 64 -12.90 10.17 4.66
N SER A 65 -13.54 10.85 3.72
CA SER A 65 -14.24 10.20 2.62
C SER A 65 -13.26 9.48 1.69
N PRO A 66 -13.61 8.29 1.15
CA PRO A 66 -12.76 7.59 0.18
C PRO A 66 -12.61 8.34 -1.15
N THR A 67 -13.48 9.32 -1.40
CA THR A 67 -13.46 10.24 -2.55
C THR A 67 -12.62 11.49 -2.30
N THR A 68 -12.10 11.69 -1.09
CA THR A 68 -11.17 12.78 -0.79
C THR A 68 -9.97 12.71 -1.73
N ARG A 69 -9.55 13.86 -2.24
CA ARG A 69 -8.42 13.96 -3.17
C ARG A 69 -7.11 14.11 -2.39
N PRO A 70 -5.99 13.53 -2.86
CA PRO A 70 -4.68 13.67 -2.22
C PRO A 70 -4.25 15.12 -1.86
N PRO A 71 -4.45 16.15 -2.73
CA PRO A 71 -4.06 17.52 -2.38
C PRO A 71 -4.93 18.17 -1.29
N ALA A 72 -6.08 17.59 -0.95
CA ALA A 72 -6.94 18.11 0.13
C ALA A 72 -6.48 17.66 1.53
N LEU A 73 -5.50 16.76 1.61
CA LEU A 73 -4.96 16.30 2.89
C LEU A 73 -4.16 17.39 3.59
N THR A 74 -4.34 17.51 4.90
CA THR A 74 -3.54 18.41 5.75
C THR A 74 -2.16 17.82 6.02
N ALA A 75 -1.22 18.66 6.50
CA ALA A 75 0.13 18.20 6.85
C ALA A 75 0.11 17.07 7.91
N GLY A 76 -0.77 17.18 8.92
CA GLY A 76 -0.96 16.15 9.94
C GLY A 76 -1.48 14.82 9.37
N GLN A 77 -2.40 14.88 8.41
CA GLN A 77 -2.92 13.68 7.73
C GLN A 77 -1.86 13.01 6.86
N TRP A 78 -1.00 13.79 6.20
CA TRP A 78 0.15 13.25 5.46
C TRP A 78 1.13 12.51 6.37
N LEU A 79 1.42 13.03 7.57
CA LEU A 79 2.27 12.37 8.57
C LEU A 79 1.62 11.10 9.13
N SER A 80 0.33 11.16 9.47
CA SER A 80 -0.46 10.00 9.93
C SER A 80 -0.46 8.88 8.88
N LEU A 81 -0.69 9.23 7.61
CA LEU A 81 -0.65 8.30 6.49
C LEU A 81 0.73 7.66 6.33
N PHE A 82 1.79 8.48 6.39
CA PHE A 82 3.16 7.98 6.28
C PHE A 82 3.51 7.01 7.42
N GLY A 83 3.10 7.30 8.65
CA GLY A 83 3.24 6.39 9.78
C GLY A 83 2.50 5.06 9.57
N CYS A 84 1.26 5.11 9.08
CA CYS A 84 0.48 3.91 8.75
C CYS A 84 1.18 3.09 7.65
N TRP A 85 1.59 3.75 6.56
CA TRP A 85 2.24 3.13 5.42
C TRP A 85 3.60 2.51 5.77
N THR A 86 4.44 3.20 6.54
CA THR A 86 5.72 2.67 7.00
C THR A 86 5.54 1.48 7.96
N SER A 87 4.54 1.53 8.83
CA SER A 87 4.22 0.42 9.76
C SER A 87 3.81 -0.85 9.02
N VAL A 88 3.02 -0.74 7.94
CA VAL A 88 2.64 -1.91 7.13
C VAL A 88 3.71 -2.32 6.12
N SER A 89 4.54 -1.39 5.65
CA SER A 89 5.59 -1.66 4.65
C SER A 89 6.85 -2.25 5.28
N ARG A 90 7.16 -1.92 6.55
CA ARG A 90 8.30 -2.48 7.29
C ARG A 90 8.01 -3.85 7.88
N ALA A 91 6.74 -4.28 7.95
CA ALA A 91 6.39 -5.61 8.43
C ALA A 91 6.86 -6.66 7.39
N PRO A 92 7.92 -7.45 7.67
CA PRO A 92 8.27 -8.56 6.81
C PRO A 92 7.27 -9.68 7.10
N GLY A 93 6.31 -9.90 6.20
CA GLY A 93 5.39 -11.03 6.27
C GLY A 93 4.15 -10.77 7.11
N SER A 94 3.10 -10.28 6.48
CA SER A 94 1.73 -10.63 6.85
C SER A 94 0.97 -10.93 5.58
N ASP A 95 1.33 -12.09 5.02
CA ASP A 95 0.41 -12.94 4.28
C ASP A 95 -0.96 -12.92 4.99
N GLY A 96 -1.98 -12.51 4.24
CA GLY A 96 -3.26 -12.09 4.82
C GLY A 96 -4.05 -13.22 5.49
N PRO A 97 -4.96 -12.93 6.43
CA PRO A 97 -5.95 -13.91 6.84
C PRO A 97 -7.07 -13.90 5.79
N GLY A 98 -6.83 -14.58 4.66
CA GLY A 98 -7.75 -14.61 3.53
C GLY A 98 -7.61 -15.85 2.65
N GLY A 99 -7.32 -17.02 3.23
CA GLY A 99 -7.18 -18.22 2.43
C GLY A 99 -6.98 -19.50 3.25
N ARG A 100 -8.09 -20.23 3.45
CA ARG A 100 -8.16 -21.68 3.69
C ARG A 100 -7.48 -22.23 4.96
N ARG A 101 -8.27 -22.30 6.04
CA ARG A 101 -8.21 -23.44 6.98
C ARG A 101 -9.62 -23.99 7.15
N ASN A 102 -10.04 -24.78 6.18
CA ASN A 102 -11.17 -25.68 6.34
C ASN A 102 -10.68 -27.11 6.10
N GLY A 103 -10.99 -28.01 7.03
CA GLY A 103 -10.88 -29.46 6.83
C GLY A 103 -9.53 -30.06 7.20
N GLY A 104 -9.37 -30.38 8.48
CA GLY A 104 -8.38 -31.38 8.89
C GLY A 104 -8.74 -32.76 8.34
N ARG A 105 -7.74 -33.44 7.76
CA ARG A 105 -7.57 -34.90 7.81
C ARG A 105 -6.18 -35.26 7.25
N PRO A 106 -5.27 -35.90 8.01
CA PRO A 106 -4.15 -36.59 7.40
C PRO A 106 -4.67 -37.94 6.88
N ALA A 107 -4.84 -38.05 5.56
CA ALA A 107 -5.07 -39.34 4.91
C ALA A 107 -3.76 -39.78 4.24
N THR A 108 -3.33 -40.96 4.66
CA THR A 108 -2.15 -41.72 4.26
C THR A 108 -2.24 -42.21 2.81
N HIS A 109 -1.11 -42.68 2.27
CA HIS A 109 -0.93 -43.37 0.98
C HIS A 109 -0.82 -42.40 -0.21
N GLY A 110 0.15 -42.48 -1.12
CA GLY A 110 1.06 -43.55 -1.54
C GLY A 110 1.32 -43.29 -3.03
N HIS A 111 2.57 -43.43 -3.46
CA HIS A 111 3.15 -43.21 -4.79
C HIS A 111 2.24 -43.24 -6.04
N ALA A 112 2.49 -42.30 -6.96
CA ALA A 112 2.60 -42.59 -8.39
C ALA A 112 3.50 -41.53 -9.08
N PRO A 113 4.61 -41.92 -9.74
CA PRO A 113 5.43 -41.03 -10.56
C PRO A 113 4.95 -41.03 -12.02
N GLY A 114 4.96 -39.85 -12.66
CA GLY A 114 4.99 -39.70 -14.11
C GLY A 114 3.69 -39.23 -14.76
N ALA A 115 3.64 -37.94 -15.10
CA ALA A 115 3.02 -37.46 -16.34
C ALA A 115 3.44 -35.99 -16.56
N ALA A 116 4.43 -35.79 -17.44
CA ALA A 116 4.68 -34.50 -18.03
C ALA A 116 3.52 -34.14 -18.97
N ALA A 117 2.94 -32.95 -18.83
CA ALA A 117 2.13 -32.35 -19.89
C ALA A 117 2.29 -30.82 -19.88
N ILE A 118 2.83 -30.35 -20.99
CA ILE A 118 3.26 -29.02 -21.40
C ILE A 118 2.05 -28.05 -21.53
N PRO A 119 2.20 -26.73 -21.30
CA PRO A 119 1.12 -25.76 -21.43
C PRO A 119 0.78 -25.47 -22.91
N ARG A 120 -0.50 -25.25 -23.21
CA ARG A 120 -0.95 -24.65 -24.49
C ARG A 120 -1.79 -23.42 -24.19
N TRP A 121 -1.30 -22.27 -24.66
CA TRP A 121 -2.02 -21.00 -24.69
C TRP A 121 -2.86 -20.96 -25.98
N GLY A 122 -4.08 -20.42 -25.90
CA GLY A 122 -4.77 -19.86 -27.08
C GLY A 122 -6.19 -20.34 -27.32
N SER A 123 -7.15 -19.46 -27.00
CA SER A 123 -8.27 -19.07 -27.87
C SER A 123 -8.92 -17.82 -27.30
#